data_AF-A0AAE9H8R1-F1
#
_entry.id   AF-A0AAE9H8R1-F1
#
_cell.length_a   1.000
_cell.length_b   1.000
_cell.length_c   1.000
_cell.angle_alpha   90.00
_cell.angle_beta   90.00
_cell.angle_gamma   90.00
#
_symmetry.space_group_name_H-M   'P 1'
#
loop_
_entity.id
_entity.type
_entity.pdbx_description
1 polymer ?
#
loop_
_entity_poly.entity_id
_entity_poly.type
_entity_poly.pdbx_seq_one_letter_code
_entity_poly.pdbx_strand_id
1 'polypeptide(L)'
;MELPAERPDCERTHHVIGLLVEEIRLMPRLGLSAPLPSDSRLGAACQRFLDNPTQNISTDEMAAWAMLSRRTFTRRFKEHMGMTYLAWRQQMCLLVSITRLGNGEPITRVASDLGFSSPSAFSTIFRRALGQPPSQYLATSREVPVY
;
A
#
# COMPACT_ATOMS: atom_id res chain seq x y z
N MET A 1 0.74 -28.28 -36.75
CA MET A 1 0.04 -29.05 -35.72
C MET A 1 -0.21 -28.10 -34.56
N GLU A 2 -1.41 -27.54 -34.52
CA GLU A 2 -1.82 -26.51 -33.56
C GLU A 2 -2.11 -27.16 -32.20
N LEU A 3 -1.58 -26.56 -31.13
CA LEU A 3 -1.93 -26.93 -29.75
C LEU A 3 -3.36 -26.46 -29.47
N PRO A 4 -4.27 -27.33 -28.97
CA PRO A 4 -5.62 -26.91 -28.64
C PRO A 4 -5.58 -25.93 -27.46
N ALA A 5 -6.16 -24.75 -27.65
CA ALA A 5 -6.38 -23.77 -26.60
C ALA A 5 -7.41 -24.33 -25.60
N GLU A 6 -6.93 -25.01 -24.55
CA GLU A 6 -7.73 -25.32 -23.37
C GLU A 6 -8.19 -24.00 -22.75
N ARG A 7 -9.44 -23.61 -23.05
CA ARG A 7 -10.11 -22.55 -22.30
C ARG A 7 -10.28 -23.08 -20.88
N PRO A 8 -9.82 -22.36 -19.84
CA PRO A 8 -10.07 -22.78 -18.47
C PRO A 8 -11.58 -22.92 -18.28
N ASP A 9 -11.97 -24.06 -17.71
CA ASP A 9 -13.37 -24.39 -17.49
C ASP A 9 -14.01 -23.32 -16.60
N CYS A 10 -14.99 -22.60 -17.12
CA CYS A 10 -15.63 -21.44 -16.50
C CYS A 10 -16.06 -21.73 -15.05
N GLU A 11 -16.56 -22.95 -14.81
CA GLU A 11 -17.00 -23.42 -13.51
C GLU A 11 -15.86 -23.62 -12.52
N ARG A 12 -14.73 -24.18 -12.97
CA ARG A 12 -13.53 -24.36 -12.15
C ARG A 12 -12.94 -23.02 -11.78
N THR A 13 -12.82 -22.10 -12.75
CA THR A 13 -12.33 -20.74 -12.49
C THR A 13 -13.25 -20.00 -11.51
N HIS A 14 -14.56 -20.13 -11.64
CA HIS A 14 -15.52 -19.55 -10.71
C HIS A 14 -15.35 -20.09 -9.28
N HIS A 15 -15.19 -21.40 -9.12
CA HIS A 15 -14.94 -22.02 -7.81
C HIS A 15 -13.61 -21.57 -7.20
N VAL A 16 -12.54 -21.52 -8.00
CA VAL A 16 -11.23 -21.05 -7.52
C VAL A 16 -11.30 -19.59 -7.09
N ILE A 17 -11.96 -18.73 -7.86
CA ILE A 17 -12.17 -17.32 -7.48
C ILE A 17 -13.00 -17.21 -6.20
N GLY A 18 -14.08 -17.97 -6.08
CA GLY A 18 -14.93 -17.99 -4.89
C GLY A 18 -14.15 -18.36 -3.63
N LEU A 19 -13.35 -19.42 -3.70
CA LEU A 19 -12.49 -19.86 -2.61
C LEU A 19 -11.42 -18.82 -2.26
N LEU A 20 -10.75 -18.22 -3.26
CA LEU A 20 -9.77 -17.16 -3.02
C LEU A 20 -10.38 -15.93 -2.34
N VAL A 21 -11.60 -15.54 -2.76
CA VAL A 21 -12.31 -14.42 -2.14
C VAL A 21 -12.68 -14.73 -0.69
N GLU A 22 -13.10 -15.96 -0.40
CA GLU A 22 -13.43 -16.38 0.96
C GLU A 22 -12.19 -16.41 1.85
N GLU A 23 -11.06 -16.90 1.34
CA GLU A 23 -9.79 -16.89 2.07
C GLU A 23 -9.36 -15.45 2.41
N ILE A 24 -9.47 -14.52 1.46
CA ILE A 24 -9.19 -13.09 1.70
C ILE A 24 -10.11 -12.49 2.78
N ARG A 25 -11.37 -12.92 2.88
CA ARG A 25 -12.29 -12.45 3.95
C ARG A 25 -11.86 -12.92 5.33
N LEU A 26 -11.28 -14.12 5.43
CA LEU A 26 -10.85 -14.75 6.67
C LEU A 26 -9.48 -14.25 7.15
N MET A 27 -8.66 -13.68 6.25
CA MET A 27 -7.36 -13.13 6.62
C MET A 27 -7.48 -12.04 7.70
N PRO A 28 -6.59 -12.04 8.71
CA PRO A 28 -6.49 -10.94 9.65
C PRO A 28 -6.30 -9.64 8.89
N ARG A 29 -7.21 -8.67 9.08
CA ARG A 29 -7.06 -7.35 8.48
C ARG A 29 -5.76 -6.75 8.99
N LEU A 30 -4.76 -6.66 8.11
CA LEU A 30 -3.66 -5.72 8.33
C LEU A 30 -4.32 -4.36 8.60
N GLY A 31 -3.94 -3.68 9.68
CA GLY A 31 -4.47 -2.35 10.05
C GLY A 31 -4.17 -1.24 9.02
N LEU A 32 -3.82 -1.63 7.80
CA LEU A 32 -3.40 -0.83 6.68
C LEU A 32 -4.58 -0.62 5.71
N SER A 33 -5.73 -0.13 6.20
CA SER A 33 -6.84 0.26 5.32
C SER A 33 -6.58 1.66 4.76
N ALA A 34 -6.67 1.81 3.43
CA ALA A 34 -6.58 3.09 2.73
C ALA A 34 -7.94 3.41 2.09
N PRO A 35 -8.93 3.91 2.84
CA PRO A 35 -10.19 4.32 2.24
C PRO A 35 -9.91 5.41 1.19
N LEU A 36 -10.55 5.35 0.03
CA LEU A 36 -10.53 6.47 -0.92
C LEU A 36 -11.68 7.43 -0.54
N PRO A 37 -11.43 8.74 -0.42
CA PRO A 37 -12.45 9.69 0.00
C PRO A 37 -13.49 9.89 -1.11
N SER A 38 -14.77 9.93 -0.75
CA SER A 38 -15.89 10.14 -1.69
C SER A 38 -15.89 11.51 -2.39
N ASP A 39 -15.09 12.47 -1.91
CA ASP A 39 -14.89 13.78 -2.52
C ASP A 39 -13.94 13.65 -3.73
N SER A 40 -14.46 13.91 -4.94
CA SER A 40 -13.75 13.75 -6.22
C SER A 40 -12.36 14.42 -6.26
N ARG A 41 -12.16 15.55 -5.58
CA ARG A 41 -10.87 16.26 -5.59
C ARG A 41 -9.83 15.62 -4.66
N LEU A 42 -10.26 15.21 -3.48
CA LEU A 42 -9.41 14.47 -2.55
C LEU A 42 -9.07 13.08 -3.11
N GLY A 43 -10.04 12.42 -3.74
CA GLY A 43 -9.85 11.14 -4.41
C GLY A 43 -8.83 11.25 -5.55
N ALA A 44 -8.96 12.25 -6.42
CA ALA A 44 -8.01 12.50 -7.50
C ALA A 44 -6.59 12.80 -6.99
N ALA A 45 -6.46 13.61 -5.93
CA ALA A 45 -5.16 13.87 -5.31
C ALA A 45 -4.54 12.60 -4.72
N CYS A 46 -5.34 11.75 -4.06
CA CYS A 46 -4.90 10.45 -3.56
C CYS A 46 -4.48 9.51 -4.69
N GLN A 47 -5.23 9.42 -5.78
CA GLN A 47 -4.86 8.60 -6.94
C GLN A 47 -3.54 9.05 -7.55
N ARG A 48 -3.37 10.36 -7.75
CA ARG A 48 -2.10 10.92 -8.22
C ARG A 48 -0.92 10.60 -7.29
N PHE A 49 -1.15 10.57 -5.98
CA PHE A 49 -0.13 10.13 -5.02
C PHE A 49 0.19 8.64 -5.18
N LEU A 50 -0.84 7.80 -5.41
CA LEU A 50 -0.69 6.36 -5.56
C LEU A 50 0.07 5.96 -6.83
N ASP A 51 0.05 6.79 -7.87
CA ASP A 51 0.85 6.58 -9.10
C ASP A 51 2.36 6.62 -8.83
N ASN A 52 2.81 7.47 -7.89
CA ASN A 52 4.20 7.54 -7.47
C ASN A 52 4.36 7.87 -5.97
N PRO A 53 4.17 6.88 -5.08
CA PRO A 53 4.15 7.10 -3.64
C PRO A 53 5.51 7.52 -3.09
N THR A 54 5.56 8.63 -2.36
CA THR A 54 6.81 9.12 -1.75
C THR A 54 6.57 9.89 -0.45
N GLN A 55 7.55 9.87 0.45
CA GLN A 55 7.57 10.70 1.66
C GLN A 55 7.86 12.18 1.40
N ASN A 56 8.25 12.53 0.16
CA ASN A 56 8.65 13.90 -0.15
C ASN A 56 7.48 14.83 -0.48
N ILE A 57 6.28 14.30 -0.74
CA ILE A 57 5.10 15.14 -1.03
C ILE A 57 4.57 15.74 0.26
N SER A 58 4.77 17.04 0.44
CA SER A 58 4.32 17.82 1.58
C SER A 58 2.80 17.92 1.67
N THR A 59 2.29 18.35 2.83
CA THR A 59 0.85 18.62 3.00
C THR A 59 0.38 19.76 2.11
N ASP A 60 1.23 20.76 1.84
CA ASP A 60 0.87 21.90 0.98
C ASP A 60 0.77 21.49 -0.48
N GLU A 61 1.70 20.67 -0.98
CA GLU A 61 1.63 20.11 -2.34
C GLU A 61 0.38 19.24 -2.53
N MET A 62 0.08 18.38 -1.56
CA MET A 62 -1.12 17.53 -1.60
C MET A 62 -2.40 18.37 -1.55
N ALA A 63 -2.44 19.43 -0.75
CA ALA A 63 -3.56 20.37 -0.71
C ALA A 63 -3.73 21.10 -2.05
N ALA A 64 -2.62 21.50 -2.69
CA ALA A 64 -2.62 22.11 -4.01
C ALA A 64 -3.17 21.15 -5.09
N TRP A 65 -2.80 19.86 -5.05
CA TRP A 65 -3.37 18.85 -5.95
C TRP A 65 -4.89 18.69 -5.79
N ALA A 66 -5.39 18.83 -4.56
CA ALA A 66 -6.82 18.81 -4.27
C ALA A 66 -7.53 20.16 -4.54
N MET A 67 -6.80 21.20 -4.97
CA MET A 67 -7.30 22.58 -5.11
C MET A 67 -7.92 23.13 -3.80
N LEU A 68 -7.27 22.85 -2.67
CA LEU A 68 -7.69 23.25 -1.34
C LEU A 68 -6.60 24.06 -0.64
N SER A 69 -7.00 24.94 0.28
CA SER A 69 -6.05 25.48 1.25
C SER A 69 -5.56 24.37 2.18
N ARG A 70 -4.34 24.51 2.73
CA ARG A 70 -3.78 23.56 3.71
C ARG A 70 -4.76 23.28 4.87
N ARG A 71 -5.42 24.32 5.40
CA ARG A 71 -6.38 24.21 6.50
C ARG A 71 -7.61 23.39 6.12
N THR A 72 -8.16 23.64 4.94
CA THR A 72 -9.33 22.89 4.46
C THR A 72 -8.96 21.45 4.15
N PHE A 73 -7.80 21.23 3.53
CA PHE A 73 -7.29 19.90 3.22
C PHE A 73 -7.09 19.05 4.47
N THR A 74 -6.34 19.52 5.46
CA THR A 74 -6.05 18.72 6.67
C THR A 74 -7.32 18.36 7.44
N ARG A 75 -8.26 19.30 7.55
CA ARG A 75 -9.57 19.07 8.18
C ARG A 75 -10.36 18.01 7.42
N ARG A 76 -10.60 18.21 6.11
CA ARG A 76 -11.39 17.28 5.30
C ARG A 76 -10.72 15.90 5.20
N PHE A 77 -9.41 15.85 5.01
CA PHE A 77 -8.68 14.59 4.92
C PHE A 77 -8.85 13.77 6.20
N LYS A 78 -8.75 14.40 7.38
CA LYS A 78 -8.97 13.72 8.65
C LYS A 78 -10.43 13.28 8.83
N GLU A 79 -11.40 14.13 8.44
CA GLU A 79 -12.83 13.80 8.48
C GLU A 79 -13.17 12.59 7.59
N HIS A 80 -12.60 12.50 6.39
CA HIS A 80 -12.87 11.41 5.45
C HIS A 80 -12.05 10.14 5.71
N MET A 81 -10.79 10.27 6.12
CA MET A 81 -9.85 9.14 6.23
C MET A 81 -9.67 8.63 7.67
N GLY A 82 -10.20 9.36 8.66
CA GLY A 82 -10.00 9.04 10.09
C GLY A 82 -8.57 9.28 10.61
N MET A 83 -7.65 9.73 9.75
CA MET A 83 -6.23 9.93 10.09
C MET A 83 -5.65 11.17 9.39
N THR A 84 -4.48 11.61 9.85
CA THR A 84 -3.79 12.74 9.21
C THR A 84 -3.17 12.29 7.89
N TYR A 85 -3.00 13.23 6.95
CA TYR A 85 -2.31 12.96 5.68
C TYR A 85 -0.89 12.41 5.91
N LEU A 86 -0.16 12.92 6.90
CA LEU A 86 1.20 12.46 7.18
C LEU A 86 1.23 10.98 7.58
N ALA A 87 0.29 10.55 8.44
CA ALA A 87 0.14 9.15 8.84
C ALA A 87 -0.27 8.28 7.65
N TRP A 88 -1.26 8.73 6.86
CA TRP A 88 -1.71 8.02 5.66
C TRP A 88 -0.57 7.86 4.64
N ARG A 89 0.19 8.92 4.37
CA ARG A 89 1.35 8.91 3.47
C ARG A 89 2.40 7.90 3.91
N GLN A 90 2.72 7.89 5.20
CA GLN A 90 3.65 6.92 5.80
C GLN A 90 3.14 5.48 5.62
N GLN A 91 1.85 5.26 5.88
CA GLN A 91 1.20 3.97 5.70
C GLN A 91 1.24 3.48 4.24
N MET A 92 0.98 4.37 3.27
CA MET A 92 0.98 4.02 1.85
C MET A 92 2.38 3.67 1.36
N CYS A 93 3.40 4.46 1.71
CA CYS A 93 4.78 4.12 1.36
C CYS A 93 5.22 2.80 2.01
N LEU A 94 4.77 2.50 3.23
CA LEU A 94 5.05 1.20 3.85
C LEU A 94 4.40 0.05 3.09
N LEU A 95 3.12 0.15 2.71
CA LEU A 95 2.44 -0.87 1.90
C LEU A 95 3.19 -1.15 0.60
N VAL A 96 3.55 -0.09 -0.13
CA VAL A 96 4.32 -0.20 -1.39
C VAL A 96 5.68 -0.85 -1.14
N SER A 97 6.33 -0.50 -0.02
CA SER A 97 7.62 -1.10 0.34
C SER A 97 7.51 -2.61 0.56
N ILE A 98 6.43 -3.10 1.19
CA ILE A 98 6.23 -4.55 1.42
C ILE A 98 6.18 -5.28 0.08
N THR A 99 5.41 -4.78 -0.88
CA THR A 99 5.31 -5.39 -2.21
C THR A 99 6.66 -5.40 -2.94
N ARG A 100 7.37 -4.26 -2.96
CA ARG A 100 8.67 -4.15 -3.62
C ARG A 100 9.74 -5.05 -3.01
N LEU A 101 9.78 -5.08 -1.68
CA LEU A 101 10.68 -5.96 -0.93
C LEU A 101 10.34 -7.44 -1.14
N GLY A 102 9.06 -7.79 -1.21
CA GLY A 102 8.58 -9.14 -1.55
C GLY A 102 9.06 -9.59 -2.94
N ASN A 103 9.10 -8.66 -3.90
CA ASN A 103 9.64 -8.88 -5.25
C ASN A 103 11.18 -8.96 -5.30
N GLY A 104 11.87 -8.89 -4.15
CA GLY A 104 13.31 -9.05 -4.05
C GLY A 104 14.11 -7.76 -4.29
N GLU A 105 13.47 -6.59 -4.33
CA GLU A 105 14.18 -5.33 -4.47
C GLU A 105 15.05 -5.02 -3.23
N PRO A 106 16.27 -4.48 -3.40
CA PRO A 106 17.13 -4.12 -2.27
C PRO A 106 16.50 -3.05 -1.37
N ILE A 107 16.59 -3.24 -0.04
CA ILE A 107 16.06 -2.30 0.97
C ILE A 107 16.56 -0.87 0.75
N THR A 108 17.83 -0.71 0.38
CA THR A 108 18.44 0.59 0.12
C THR A 108 17.77 1.33 -1.03
N ARG A 109 17.47 0.62 -2.12
CA ARG A 109 16.77 1.15 -3.29
C ARG A 109 15.33 1.53 -2.95
N VAL A 110 14.60 0.63 -2.30
CA VAL A 110 13.21 0.88 -1.89
C VAL A 110 13.12 2.10 -0.97
N ALA A 111 14.02 2.23 0.01
CA ALA A 111 14.06 3.38 0.91
C ALA A 111 14.32 4.69 0.17
N SER A 112 15.30 4.70 -0.74
CA SER A 112 15.65 5.88 -1.55
C SER A 112 14.48 6.31 -2.44
N ASP A 113 13.88 5.38 -3.18
CA ASP A 113 12.82 5.68 -4.14
C ASP A 113 11.54 6.20 -3.44
N LEU A 114 11.24 5.68 -2.24
CA LEU A 114 10.13 6.15 -1.43
C LEU A 114 10.42 7.47 -0.70
N GLY A 115 11.60 8.07 -0.87
CA GLY A 115 11.96 9.37 -0.30
C GLY A 115 12.36 9.33 1.18
N PHE A 116 12.80 8.18 1.70
CA PHE A 116 13.37 8.13 3.05
C PHE A 116 14.81 8.66 3.04
N SER A 117 15.17 9.43 4.06
CA SER A 117 16.51 10.03 4.18
C SER A 117 17.64 9.01 4.33
N SER A 118 17.33 7.80 4.80
CA SER A 118 18.28 6.69 4.90
C SER A 118 17.56 5.33 5.00
N PRO A 119 18.23 4.22 4.66
CA PRO A 119 17.72 2.86 4.90
C PRO A 119 17.43 2.56 6.38
N SER A 120 18.18 3.17 7.29
CA SER A 120 17.97 3.05 8.74
C SER A 120 16.71 3.77 9.19
N ALA A 121 16.42 4.98 8.67
CA ALA A 121 15.18 5.70 8.94
C ALA A 121 13.96 4.91 8.45
N PHE A 122 14.05 4.34 7.24
CA PHE A 122 13.04 3.42 6.73
C PHE A 122 12.85 2.21 7.65
N SER A 123 13.92 1.51 8.03
CA SER A 123 13.85 0.31 8.88
C SER A 123 13.22 0.59 10.25
N THR A 124 13.52 1.75 10.86
CA THR A 124 12.91 2.19 12.12
C THR A 124 11.40 2.39 11.97
N ILE A 125 10.98 3.07 10.91
CA ILE A 125 9.57 3.32 10.61
C ILE A 125 8.84 2.00 10.32
N PHE A 126 9.45 1.14 9.52
CA PHE A 126 8.91 -0.18 9.16
C PHE A 126 8.70 -1.05 10.40
N ARG A 127 9.72 -1.15 11.26
CA ARG A 127 9.63 -1.89 12.53
C ARG A 127 8.56 -1.31 13.46
N ARG A 128 8.45 0.01 13.56
CA ARG A 128 7.42 0.65 14.39
C ARG A 128 6.00 0.31 13.91
N ALA A 129 5.81 0.19 12.61
CA ALA A 129 4.51 -0.11 12.02
C ALA A 129 4.17 -1.62 12.01
N LEU A 130 5.16 -2.49 11.78
CA LEU A 130 4.95 -3.92 11.53
C LEU A 130 5.55 -4.84 12.61
N GLY A 131 6.09 -4.27 13.69
CA GLY A 131 6.67 -4.99 14.83
C GLY A 131 8.09 -5.53 14.60
N GLN A 132 8.51 -5.71 13.35
CA GLN A 132 9.80 -6.30 12.98
C GLN A 132 10.47 -5.54 11.81
N PRO A 133 11.80 -5.57 11.71
CA PRO A 133 12.52 -4.94 10.61
C PRO A 133 12.25 -5.64 9.26
N PRO A 134 12.49 -4.96 8.13
CA PRO A 134 12.18 -5.49 6.79
C PRO A 134 12.80 -6.86 6.50
N SER A 135 14.06 -7.08 6.89
CA SER A 135 14.77 -8.34 6.64
C SER A 135 14.13 -9.54 7.33
N GLN A 136 13.66 -9.37 8.57
CA GLN A 136 12.97 -10.42 9.32
C GLN A 136 11.55 -10.63 8.80
N TYR A 137 10.84 -9.54 8.48
CA TYR A 137 9.48 -9.62 7.93
C TYR A 137 9.41 -10.46 6.64
N LEU A 138 10.39 -10.30 5.75
CA LEU A 138 10.46 -11.06 4.50
C LEU A 138 10.87 -12.52 4.69
N ALA A 139 11.69 -12.83 5.70
CA ALA A 139 12.04 -14.20 6.03
C ALA A 139 10.80 -14.98 6.50
N THR A 140 10.02 -14.40 7.44
CA THR A 140 8.77 -15.01 7.92
C THR A 140 7.70 -15.09 6.84
N SER A 141 7.58 -14.08 5.98
CA SER A 141 6.56 -14.09 4.91
C SER A 141 6.83 -15.15 3.83
N ARG A 142 8.05 -15.66 3.71
CA ARG A 142 8.39 -16.76 2.78
C ARG A 142 8.09 -18.14 3.36
N GLU A 143 7.81 -18.25 4.65
CA GLU A 143 7.55 -19.51 5.35
C GLU A 143 6.07 -19.92 5.35
N VAL A 144 5.23 -19.44 4.41
CA VAL A 144 3.82 -19.86 4.34
C VAL A 144 3.77 -21.39 4.21
N PRO A 145 3.32 -22.12 5.26
CA PRO A 145 3.20 -23.55 5.17
C PRO A 145 2.03 -23.83 4.25
N VAL A 146 2.31 -24.47 3.11
CA VAL A 146 1.26 -25.09 2.31
C VAL A 146 0.70 -26.21 3.17
N TYR A 147 -0.51 -26.05 3.69
CA TYR A 147 -1.26 -27.10 4.37
C TYR A 147 -2.20 -27.78 3.38
#